data_AF-N9NFF3-F1
#
_entry.id   AF-N9NFF3-F1
#
_cell.length_a   1.000
_cell.length_b   1.000
_cell.length_c   1.000
_cell.angle_alpha   90.00
_cell.angle_beta   90.00
_cell.angle_gamma   90.00
#
_symmetry.space_group_name_H-M   'P 1'
#
loop_
_entity.id
_entity.type
_entity.pdbx_description
1 polymer ?
#
loop_
_entity_poly.entity_id
_entity_poly.type
_entity_poly.pdbx_seq_one_letter_code
_entity_poly.pdbx_strand_id
1 'polypeptide(L)'
;MNYPKFQHDLNIALESEILGELIFLNAAQHARSIEQQQKWKTLAQLETQTLQRLEDFLVQQGHTASIRPHIKLQAKASGIAMAKLPWKVAMHLLKQGTKPFMETFERMNQHADATTQEFLRYLLAHEQALAEFATLELKGNSRHSLVAVERLLKS
;
A
#
# COMPACT_ATOMS: atom_id res chain seq x y z
N MET A 1 -4.59 0.84 -25.17
CA MET A 1 -3.94 1.94 -24.42
C MET A 1 -2.61 2.30 -25.08
N ASN A 2 -2.33 3.58 -25.37
CA ASN A 2 -1.00 4.03 -25.85
C ASN A 2 -0.35 4.88 -24.75
N TYR A 3 0.17 4.20 -23.73
CA TYR A 3 0.86 4.81 -22.60
C TYR A 3 2.23 4.13 -22.41
N PRO A 4 3.33 4.74 -22.89
CA PRO A 4 4.65 4.09 -22.94
C PRO A 4 5.20 3.65 -21.57
N LYS A 5 4.73 4.25 -20.47
CA LYS A 5 5.17 3.91 -19.11
C LYS A 5 4.25 2.91 -18.41
N PHE A 6 3.21 2.39 -19.08
CA PHE A 6 2.21 1.54 -18.44
C PHE A 6 2.81 0.30 -17.77
N GLN A 7 3.68 -0.42 -18.47
CA GLN A 7 4.36 -1.60 -17.93
C GLN A 7 5.24 -1.26 -16.71
N HIS A 8 5.93 -0.12 -16.77
CA HIS A 8 6.77 0.33 -15.67
C HIS A 8 5.93 0.67 -14.43
N ASP A 9 4.80 1.36 -14.62
CA ASP A 9 3.89 1.72 -13.54
C ASP A 9 3.17 0.49 -12.96
N LEU A 10 2.86 -0.54 -13.77
CA LEU A 10 2.36 -1.83 -13.27
C LEU A 10 3.39 -2.57 -12.40
N ASN A 11 4.68 -2.52 -12.78
CA ASN A 11 5.74 -3.07 -11.95
C ASN A 11 5.86 -2.32 -10.63
N ILE A 12 5.73 -0.98 -10.64
CA ILE A 12 5.71 -0.15 -9.43
C ILE A 12 4.53 -0.55 -8.54
N ALA A 13 3.33 -0.75 -9.11
CA ALA A 13 2.14 -1.18 -8.37
C ALA A 13 2.38 -2.55 -7.71
N LEU A 14 2.89 -3.54 -8.45
CA LEU A 14 3.17 -4.86 -7.87
C LEU A 14 4.22 -4.78 -6.76
N GLU A 15 5.27 -3.98 -6.96
CA GLU A 15 6.30 -3.77 -5.95
C GLU A 15 5.77 -3.05 -4.71
N SER A 16 4.86 -2.07 -4.85
CA SER A 16 4.31 -1.33 -3.71
C SER A 16 3.54 -2.24 -2.78
N GLU A 17 2.64 -3.08 -3.31
CA GLU A 17 1.81 -3.96 -2.48
C GLU A 17 2.66 -5.01 -1.74
N ILE A 18 3.61 -5.64 -2.44
CA ILE A 18 4.52 -6.64 -1.82
C ILE A 18 5.40 -5.98 -0.76
N LEU A 19 5.90 -4.77 -1.02
CA LEU A 19 6.75 -4.05 -0.09
C LEU A 19 5.94 -3.60 1.14
N GLY A 20 4.74 -3.04 0.94
CA GLY A 20 3.82 -2.62 1.98
C GLY A 20 3.46 -3.77 2.90
N GLU A 21 2.97 -4.88 2.33
CA GLU A 21 2.61 -6.09 3.06
C GLU A 21 3.77 -6.58 3.95
N LEU A 22 4.95 -6.78 3.34
CA LEU A 22 6.10 -7.30 4.07
C LEU A 22 6.61 -6.32 5.12
N ILE A 23 6.60 -5.01 4.86
CA ILE A 23 6.96 -4.00 5.85
C ILE A 23 6.00 -4.08 7.04
N PHE A 24 4.70 -4.12 6.80
CA PHE A 24 3.70 -4.12 7.87
C PHE A 24 3.70 -5.43 8.66
N LEU A 25 3.86 -6.59 8.02
CA LEU A 25 4.01 -7.87 8.72
C LEU A 25 5.26 -7.87 9.62
N ASN A 26 6.40 -7.41 9.10
CA ASN A 26 7.63 -7.33 9.89
C ASN A 26 7.50 -6.27 11.01
N ALA A 27 6.83 -5.15 10.75
CA ALA A 27 6.58 -4.13 11.74
C ALA A 27 5.69 -4.66 12.88
N ALA A 28 4.62 -5.39 12.54
CA ALA A 28 3.75 -6.07 13.49
C ALA A 28 4.50 -7.10 14.34
N GLN A 29 5.40 -7.87 13.75
CA GLN A 29 6.16 -8.89 14.48
C GLN A 29 7.12 -8.30 15.53
N HIS A 30 7.66 -7.11 15.26
CA HIS A 30 8.71 -6.51 16.11
C HIS A 30 8.21 -5.35 16.98
N ALA A 31 7.00 -4.85 16.76
CA ALA A 31 6.42 -3.78 17.57
C ALA A 31 6.17 -4.25 19.01
N ARG A 32 6.43 -3.37 19.98
CA ARG A 32 6.24 -3.69 21.42
C ARG A 32 4.81 -3.52 21.90
N SER A 33 4.07 -2.56 21.32
CA SER A 33 2.68 -2.27 21.70
C SER A 33 1.72 -3.19 20.96
N ILE A 34 0.88 -3.93 21.70
CA ILE A 34 -0.16 -4.81 21.13
C ILE A 34 -1.10 -4.01 20.21
N GLU A 35 -1.43 -2.76 20.56
CA GLU A 35 -2.26 -1.88 19.73
C GLU A 35 -1.59 -1.59 18.37
N GLN A 36 -0.30 -1.27 18.38
CA GLN A 36 0.45 -1.00 17.15
C GLN A 36 0.65 -2.27 16.33
N GLN A 37 0.88 -3.41 16.98
CA GLN A 37 0.91 -4.70 16.28
C GLN A 37 -0.40 -4.97 15.55
N GLN A 38 -1.54 -4.71 16.19
CA GLN A 38 -2.84 -4.91 15.56
C GLN A 38 -3.05 -3.98 14.38
N LYS A 39 -2.72 -2.70 14.52
CA LYS A 39 -2.78 -1.74 13.41
C LYS A 39 -1.91 -2.16 12.23
N TRP A 40 -0.66 -2.54 12.48
CA TRP A 40 0.22 -3.04 11.44
C TRP A 40 -0.34 -4.30 10.76
N LYS A 41 -0.94 -5.24 11.51
CA LYS A 41 -1.59 -6.41 10.91
C LYS A 41 -2.77 -6.01 10.03
N THR A 42 -3.61 -5.08 10.46
CA THR A 42 -4.74 -4.61 9.67
C THR A 42 -4.28 -3.90 8.38
N LEU A 43 -3.21 -3.11 8.43
CA LEU A 43 -2.62 -2.54 7.23
C LEU A 43 -2.07 -3.65 6.31
N ALA A 44 -1.35 -4.63 6.85
CA ALA A 44 -0.84 -5.75 6.07
C ALA A 44 -1.96 -6.54 5.37
N GLN A 45 -3.09 -6.76 6.05
CA GLN A 45 -4.25 -7.41 5.46
C GLN A 45 -4.80 -6.64 4.26
N LEU A 46 -4.81 -5.30 4.32
CA LEU A 46 -5.26 -4.48 3.21
C LEU A 46 -4.32 -4.63 2.01
N GLU A 47 -2.99 -4.59 2.24
CA GLU A 47 -1.99 -4.84 1.19
C GLU A 47 -2.15 -6.22 0.57
N THR A 48 -2.34 -7.29 1.37
CA THR A 48 -2.60 -8.65 0.86
C THR A 48 -3.83 -8.69 -0.05
N GLN A 49 -4.93 -8.04 0.36
CA GLN A 49 -6.16 -7.99 -0.44
C GLN A 49 -5.94 -7.21 -1.75
N THR A 50 -5.24 -6.07 -1.68
CA THR A 50 -4.96 -5.25 -2.86
C THR A 50 -4.01 -5.97 -3.82
N LEU A 51 -3.01 -6.67 -3.31
CA LEU A 51 -2.13 -7.54 -4.10
C LEU A 51 -2.93 -8.60 -4.86
N GLN A 52 -3.82 -9.33 -4.18
CA GLN A 52 -4.66 -10.33 -4.84
C GLN A 52 -5.51 -9.71 -5.96
N ARG A 53 -6.14 -8.55 -5.70
CA ARG A 53 -6.93 -7.83 -6.71
C ARG A 53 -6.07 -7.35 -7.89
N LEU A 54 -4.83 -6.95 -7.64
CA LEU A 54 -3.88 -6.57 -8.68
C LEU A 54 -3.47 -7.77 -9.53
N GLU A 55 -3.18 -8.92 -8.91
CA GLU A 55 -2.88 -10.16 -9.63
C GLU A 55 -4.05 -10.60 -10.50
N ASP A 56 -5.28 -10.56 -9.97
CA ASP A 56 -6.49 -10.88 -10.73
C ASP A 56 -6.68 -9.91 -11.91
N PHE A 57 -6.47 -8.61 -11.70
CA PHE A 57 -6.53 -7.60 -12.77
C PHE A 57 -5.50 -7.88 -13.87
N LEU A 58 -4.25 -8.19 -13.50
CA LEU A 58 -3.19 -8.50 -14.46
C LEU A 58 -3.56 -9.71 -15.32
N VAL A 59 -4.07 -10.79 -14.70
CA VAL A 59 -4.51 -11.99 -15.41
C VAL A 59 -5.67 -11.67 -16.35
N GLN A 60 -6.70 -10.96 -15.88
CA GLN A 60 -7.89 -10.63 -16.66
C GLN A 60 -7.59 -9.76 -17.88
N GLN A 61 -6.64 -8.82 -17.76
CA GLN A 61 -6.25 -7.92 -18.85
C GLN A 61 -5.10 -8.47 -19.72
N GLY A 62 -4.60 -9.68 -19.42
CA GLY A 62 -3.46 -10.26 -20.14
C GLY A 62 -2.16 -9.47 -19.96
N HIS A 63 -2.03 -8.78 -18.82
CA HIS A 63 -0.82 -8.05 -18.44
C HIS A 63 0.06 -8.89 -17.54
N THR A 64 1.33 -8.53 -17.48
CA THR A 64 2.29 -9.09 -16.52
C THR A 64 2.93 -7.95 -15.77
N ALA A 65 3.41 -8.22 -14.55
CA ALA A 65 4.24 -7.28 -13.80
C ALA A 65 5.38 -8.05 -13.14
N SER A 66 6.51 -7.39 -12.95
CA SER A 66 7.70 -7.99 -12.35
C SER A 66 8.29 -7.09 -11.27
N ILE A 67 8.90 -7.75 -10.28
CA ILE A 67 9.58 -7.09 -9.17
C ILE A 67 11.09 -7.11 -9.37
N ARG A 68 11.77 -6.10 -8.85
CA ARG A 68 13.22 -6.04 -8.78
C ARG A 68 13.78 -7.12 -7.84
N PRO A 69 14.99 -7.64 -8.13
CA PRO A 69 15.74 -8.45 -7.18
C PRO A 69 15.91 -7.73 -5.84
N HIS A 70 15.89 -8.47 -4.73
CA HIS A 70 16.09 -7.99 -3.36
C HIS A 70 14.95 -7.18 -2.72
N ILE A 71 13.82 -6.95 -3.38
CA ILE A 71 12.70 -6.18 -2.79
C ILE A 71 12.24 -6.76 -1.44
N LYS A 72 12.21 -8.10 -1.32
CA LYS A 72 11.82 -8.79 -0.08
C LYS A 72 12.80 -8.55 1.07
N LEU A 73 14.10 -8.47 0.76
CA LEU A 73 15.13 -8.17 1.77
C LEU A 73 15.02 -6.72 2.24
N GLN A 74 14.80 -5.79 1.30
CA GLN A 74 14.55 -4.38 1.59
C GLN A 74 13.30 -4.21 2.47
N ALA A 75 12.20 -4.88 2.13
CA ALA A 75 10.96 -4.78 2.88
C ALA A 75 11.11 -5.32 4.32
N LYS A 76 11.82 -6.45 4.49
CA LYS A 76 12.14 -7.00 5.81
C LYS A 76 12.94 -6.01 6.66
N ALA A 77 14.02 -5.45 6.12
CA ALA A 77 14.86 -4.47 6.83
C ALA A 77 14.07 -3.21 7.20
N SER A 78 13.24 -2.72 6.28
CA SER A 78 12.40 -1.53 6.47
C SER A 78 11.32 -1.77 7.53
N GLY A 79 10.65 -2.92 7.54
CA GLY A 79 9.65 -3.27 8.55
C GLY A 79 10.23 -3.36 9.96
N ILE A 80 11.42 -3.95 10.12
CA ILE A 80 12.12 -3.98 11.40
C ILE A 80 12.49 -2.57 11.86
N ALA A 81 12.94 -1.69 10.95
CA ALA A 81 13.23 -0.31 11.28
C ALA A 81 11.95 0.43 11.72
N MET A 82 10.85 0.27 10.97
CA MET A 82 9.54 0.86 11.28
C MET A 82 9.03 0.47 12.67
N ALA A 83 9.20 -0.78 13.09
CA ALA A 83 8.82 -1.24 14.43
C ALA A 83 9.58 -0.56 15.57
N LYS A 84 10.82 -0.12 15.31
CA LYS A 84 11.72 0.45 16.33
C LYS A 84 11.64 1.97 16.41
N LEU A 85 11.12 2.62 15.37
CA LEU A 85 10.95 4.06 15.35
C LEU A 85 9.87 4.51 16.34
N PRO A 86 9.96 5.74 16.87
CA PRO A 86 8.83 6.35 17.54
C PRO A 86 7.61 6.34 16.61
N TRP A 87 6.44 5.97 17.14
CA TRP A 87 5.23 5.78 16.35
C TRP A 87 4.92 6.93 15.39
N LYS A 88 5.00 8.18 15.85
CA LYS A 88 4.76 9.35 15.01
C LYS A 88 5.75 9.48 13.85
N VAL A 89 7.00 9.06 14.04
CA VAL A 89 8.00 9.04 12.96
C VAL A 89 7.63 7.98 11.93
N ALA A 90 7.26 6.77 12.37
CA ALA A 90 6.77 5.72 11.47
C ALA A 90 5.53 6.17 10.68
N MET A 91 4.57 6.83 11.31
CA MET A 91 3.38 7.38 10.62
C MET A 91 3.73 8.48 9.64
N HIS A 92 4.71 9.34 9.97
CA HIS A 92 5.17 10.36 9.03
C HIS A 92 5.80 9.74 7.77
N LEU A 93 6.64 8.73 7.95
CA LEU A 93 7.26 8.00 6.84
C LEU A 93 6.23 7.25 6.00
N LEU A 94 5.26 6.58 6.64
CA LEU A 94 4.15 5.92 5.94
C LEU A 94 3.38 6.92 5.07
N LYS A 95 2.97 8.05 5.64
CA LYS A 95 2.25 9.10 4.90
C LYS A 95 3.06 9.67 3.73
N GLN A 96 4.38 9.77 3.87
CA GLN A 96 5.23 10.24 2.77
C GLN A 96 5.41 9.18 1.70
N GLY A 97 5.49 7.90 2.09
CA GLY A 97 5.69 6.76 1.21
C GLY A 97 4.54 6.51 0.24
N THR A 98 3.30 6.89 0.59
CA THR A 98 2.13 6.70 -0.28
C THR A 98 2.04 7.70 -1.44
N LYS A 99 2.67 8.88 -1.32
CA LYS A 99 2.53 9.97 -2.31
C LYS A 99 2.99 9.58 -3.73
N PRO A 100 4.17 8.97 -3.94
CA PRO A 100 4.63 8.65 -5.29
C PRO A 100 3.73 7.60 -5.97
N PHE A 101 3.07 6.73 -5.20
CA PHE A 101 2.14 5.73 -5.72
C PHE A 101 0.82 6.37 -6.16
N MET A 102 0.28 7.29 -5.36
CA MET A 102 -0.87 8.11 -5.78
C MET A 102 -0.62 8.82 -7.10
N GLU A 103 0.53 9.51 -7.24
CA GLU A 103 0.91 10.20 -8.48
C GLU A 103 1.05 9.24 -9.67
N THR A 104 1.47 8.01 -9.42
CA THR A 104 1.59 6.95 -10.43
C THR A 104 0.22 6.47 -10.89
N PHE A 105 -0.68 6.17 -9.96
CA PHE A 105 -2.02 5.69 -10.28
C PHE A 105 -2.89 6.79 -10.93
N GLU A 106 -2.77 8.04 -10.49
CA GLU A 106 -3.42 9.18 -11.16
C GLU A 106 -2.97 9.33 -12.62
N ARG A 107 -1.65 9.21 -12.86
CA ARG A 107 -1.08 9.27 -14.21
C ARG A 107 -1.55 8.12 -15.08
N MET A 108 -1.58 6.89 -14.57
CA MET A 108 -2.14 5.74 -15.30
C MET A 108 -3.62 5.96 -15.65
N ASN A 109 -4.39 6.54 -14.72
CA ASN A 109 -5.84 6.71 -14.86
C ASN A 109 -6.21 7.69 -15.99
N GLN A 110 -5.37 8.69 -16.24
CA GLN A 110 -5.54 9.66 -17.34
C GLN A 110 -5.44 9.03 -18.73
N HIS A 111 -4.79 7.86 -18.86
CA HIS A 111 -4.58 7.18 -20.13
C HIS A 111 -5.35 5.85 -20.24
N ALA A 112 -6.10 5.49 -19.20
CA ALA A 112 -6.77 4.21 -19.07
C ALA A 112 -8.13 4.16 -19.77
N ASP A 113 -8.51 2.96 -20.22
CA ASP A 113 -9.91 2.65 -20.59
C ASP A 113 -10.79 2.53 -19.34
N ALA A 114 -12.11 2.48 -19.53
CA ALA A 114 -13.07 2.50 -18.41
C ALA A 114 -12.85 1.33 -17.42
N THR A 115 -12.52 0.14 -17.91
CA THR A 115 -12.25 -1.04 -17.07
C THR A 115 -10.99 -0.83 -16.22
N THR A 116 -9.92 -0.34 -16.83
CA THR A 116 -8.67 -0.06 -16.11
C THR A 116 -8.82 1.11 -15.15
N GLN A 117 -9.62 2.13 -15.51
CA GLN A 117 -9.93 3.26 -14.62
C GLN A 117 -10.66 2.80 -13.36
N GLU A 118 -11.58 1.84 -13.46
CA GLU A 118 -12.25 1.30 -12.28
C GLU A 118 -11.27 0.70 -11.27
N PHE A 119 -10.34 -0.13 -11.75
CA PHE A 119 -9.28 -0.72 -10.93
C PHE A 119 -8.33 0.35 -10.35
N LEU A 120 -7.92 1.34 -11.15
CA LEU A 120 -7.03 2.42 -10.68
C LEU A 120 -7.69 3.30 -9.61
N ARG A 121 -9.01 3.51 -9.67
CA ARG A 121 -9.73 4.19 -8.57
C ARG A 121 -9.66 3.39 -7.27
N TYR A 122 -9.71 2.06 -7.34
CA TYR A 122 -9.53 1.21 -6.16
C TYR A 122 -8.12 1.38 -5.58
N LEU A 123 -7.07 1.33 -6.41
CA LEU A 123 -5.69 1.57 -5.97
C LEU A 123 -5.50 2.97 -5.37
N LEU A 124 -6.12 4.00 -5.95
CA LEU A 124 -6.09 5.35 -5.37
C LEU A 124 -6.79 5.42 -4.01
N ALA A 125 -7.95 4.77 -3.86
CA ALA A 125 -8.66 4.70 -2.59
C ALA A 125 -7.85 3.97 -1.51
N HIS A 126 -7.13 2.91 -1.89
CA HIS A 126 -6.17 2.19 -1.04
C HIS A 126 -5.08 3.12 -0.50
N GLU A 127 -4.36 3.81 -1.37
CA GLU A 127 -3.30 4.75 -0.95
C GLU A 127 -3.85 5.87 -0.05
N GLN A 128 -5.05 6.38 -0.37
CA GLN A 128 -5.71 7.41 0.42
C GLN A 128 -6.05 6.92 1.82
N ALA A 129 -6.52 5.67 1.95
CA ALA A 129 -6.81 5.07 3.26
C ALA A 129 -5.56 4.93 4.12
N LEU A 130 -4.42 4.53 3.54
CA LEU A 130 -3.13 4.46 4.25
C LEU A 130 -2.64 5.84 4.70
N ALA A 131 -2.74 6.85 3.83
CA ALA A 131 -2.36 8.23 4.14
C ALA A 131 -3.29 8.86 5.19
N GLU A 132 -4.58 8.54 5.16
CA GLU A 132 -5.57 8.97 6.14
C GLU A 132 -5.31 8.35 7.51
N PHE A 133 -5.09 7.02 7.56
CA PHE A 133 -4.69 6.31 8.77
C PHE A 133 -3.49 7.00 9.43
N ALA A 134 -2.41 7.19 8.68
CA ALA A 134 -1.20 7.84 9.19
C ALA A 134 -1.46 9.27 9.66
N THR A 135 -2.32 10.02 8.95
CA THR A 135 -2.69 11.39 9.32
C THR A 135 -3.47 11.43 10.65
N LEU A 136 -4.40 10.50 10.86
CA LEU A 136 -5.20 10.43 12.08
C LEU A 136 -4.33 10.03 13.29
N GLU A 137 -3.41 9.08 13.12
CA GLU A 137 -2.44 8.70 14.15
C GLU A 137 -1.53 9.89 14.54
N LEU A 138 -1.04 10.65 13.57
CA LEU A 138 -0.23 11.85 13.82
C LEU A 138 -0.99 12.92 14.62
N LYS A 139 -2.30 13.07 14.36
CA LYS A 139 -3.21 13.98 15.08
C LYS A 139 -3.67 13.44 16.44
N GLY A 140 -3.29 12.20 16.81
CA GLY A 140 -3.72 11.56 18.04
C GLY A 140 -5.13 10.98 18.00
N ASN A 141 -5.80 10.96 16.84
CA ASN A 141 -7.10 10.31 16.66
C ASN A 141 -6.92 8.80 16.37
N SER A 142 -6.25 8.12 17.30
CA SER A 142 -5.84 6.71 17.16
C SER A 142 -7.04 5.74 17.07
N ARG A 143 -8.15 6.07 17.75
CA ARG A 143 -9.34 5.21 17.83
C ARG A 143 -10.03 5.01 16.49
N HIS A 144 -9.98 6.00 15.60
CA HIS A 144 -10.69 5.98 14.32
C HIS A 144 -9.76 5.88 13.11
N SER A 145 -8.45 5.72 13.34
CA SER A 145 -7.47 5.75 12.26
C SER A 145 -7.66 4.62 11.24
N LEU A 146 -8.17 3.47 11.67
CA LEU A 146 -8.38 2.30 10.81
C LEU A 146 -9.69 2.32 10.01
N VAL A 147 -10.61 3.28 10.25
CA VAL A 147 -11.96 3.25 9.66
C VAL A 147 -11.94 3.21 8.13
N ALA A 148 -11.04 3.97 7.49
CA ALA A 148 -10.91 3.98 6.03
C ALA A 148 -10.35 2.64 5.50
N VAL A 149 -9.35 2.09 6.17
CA VAL A 149 -8.72 0.80 5.85
C VAL A 149 -9.72 -0.35 5.99
N GLU A 150 -10.45 -0.38 7.11
CA GLU A 150 -11.47 -1.40 7.39
C GLU A 150 -12.65 -1.36 6.43
N ARG A 151 -12.94 -0.20 5.83
CA ARG A 151 -13.98 -0.08 4.80
C ARG A 151 -13.56 -0.80 3.52
N LEU A 152 -12.30 -0.65 3.11
CA LEU A 152 -11.76 -1.33 1.93
C LEU A 152 -11.62 -2.85 2.14
N LEU A 153 -11.28 -3.28 3.36
CA LEU A 153 -11.23 -4.70 3.71
C LEU A 153 -12.59 -5.42 3.63
N LYS A 154 -13.71 -4.68 3.54
CA LYS A 154 -15.07 -5.22 3.46
C LYS A 154 -15.69 -5.09 2.06
N SER A 155 -15.02 -4.40 1.14
CA SER A 155 -15.40 -4.30 -0.27
C SER A 155 -14.86 -5.46 -1.07
#